data_AF-A0A2L2YX41-F1
#
_entry.id   AF-A0A2L2YX41-F1
#
_cell.length_a   1.000
_cell.length_b   1.000
_cell.length_c   1.000
_cell.angle_alpha   90.00
_cell.angle_beta   90.00
_cell.angle_gamma   90.00
#
_symmetry.space_group_name_H-M   'P 1'
#
loop_
_entity.id
_entity.type
_entity.pdbx_description
1 polymer ?
#
loop_
_entity_poly.entity_id
_entity_poly.type
_entity_poly.pdbx_seq_one_letter_code
_entity_poly.pdbx_strand_id
1 'polypeptide(L)'
;SQRSFVLSSLVKKYNFPIIREESISICTFGGNENKGKTYNVVKIKLQNRQDPNLFIEIEAIETDNITASHLPTPPENIDKKFRHLRNIQLADCYEFNDKEISVLLGGDYYYEVVTGRIMRLNKNLVAVETLWGWS
;
A
#
# COMPACT_ATOMS: atom_id res chain seq x y z
N SER A 1 5.29 7.55 -6.15
CA SER A 1 5.78 8.27 -4.97
C SER A 1 6.88 7.44 -4.33
N GLN A 2 7.95 8.04 -3.79
CA GLN A 2 8.93 7.35 -2.94
C GLN A 2 8.58 7.43 -1.45
N ARG A 3 7.36 7.86 -1.12
CA ARG A 3 6.87 8.02 0.24
C ARG A 3 5.63 7.18 0.45
N SER A 4 5.55 6.58 1.62
CA SER A 4 4.37 5.88 2.11
C SER A 4 3.45 6.83 2.89
N PHE A 5 2.15 6.52 2.89
CA PHE A 5 1.10 7.33 3.51
C PHE A 5 0.12 6.46 4.29
N VAL A 6 -0.46 7.03 5.34
CA VAL A 6 -1.47 6.39 6.18
C VAL A 6 -2.57 7.38 6.53
N LEU A 7 -3.82 6.91 6.61
CA LEU A 7 -4.94 7.76 6.99
C LEU A 7 -4.85 8.22 8.44
N SER A 8 -5.10 9.52 8.68
CA SER A 8 -5.17 10.12 10.03
C SER A 8 -6.19 9.41 10.92
N SER A 9 -7.28 8.90 10.34
CA SER A 9 -8.30 8.13 11.07
C SER A 9 -7.73 6.84 11.67
N LEU A 10 -6.82 6.17 10.94
CA LEU A 10 -6.15 4.95 11.38
C LEU A 10 -5.11 5.24 12.47
N VAL A 11 -4.32 6.31 12.29
CA VAL A 11 -3.35 6.79 13.29
C VAL A 11 -4.02 7.04 14.63
N LYS A 12 -5.15 7.77 14.62
CA LYS A 12 -5.93 8.06 15.83
C LYS A 12 -6.56 6.81 16.44
N LYS A 13 -7.12 5.93 15.60
CA LYS A 13 -7.81 4.70 16.05
C LYS A 13 -6.87 3.73 16.77
N TYR A 14 -5.65 3.56 16.27
CA TYR A 14 -4.67 2.62 16.81
C TYR A 14 -3.58 3.29 17.64
N ASN A 15 -3.66 4.62 17.83
CA ASN A 15 -2.72 5.43 18.57
C ASN A 15 -1.26 5.18 18.14
N PHE A 16 -1.01 5.23 16.81
CA PHE A 16 0.33 4.99 16.29
C PHE A 16 1.31 6.07 16.78
N PRO A 17 2.55 5.69 17.16
CA PRO A 17 3.52 6.65 17.65
C PRO A 17 3.98 7.57 16.53
N ILE A 18 3.86 8.88 16.76
CA ILE A 18 4.51 9.90 15.92
C ILE A 18 5.99 9.86 16.24
N ILE A 19 6.81 9.55 15.24
CA ILE A 19 8.26 9.42 15.38
C ILE A 19 8.99 10.72 15.02
N ARG A 20 8.40 11.56 14.16
CA ARG A 20 8.89 12.90 13.81
C ARG A 20 7.82 13.70 13.07
N GLU A 21 8.09 14.98 12.87
CA GLU A 21 7.37 15.87 11.97
C GLU A 21 8.24 16.20 10.75
N GLU A 22 7.67 16.19 9.55
CA GLU A 22 8.34 16.58 8.30
C GLU A 22 7.59 17.75 7.65
N SER A 23 8.31 18.84 7.32
CA SER A 23 7.77 19.91 6.48
C SER A 23 7.99 19.59 5.01
N ILE A 24 6.89 19.39 4.27
CA ILE A 24 6.92 19.10 2.84
C ILE A 24 6.46 20.34 2.09
N SER A 25 7.37 20.93 1.31
CA SER A 25 7.09 22.05 0.40
C SER A 25 6.79 21.51 -0.99
N ILE A 26 5.57 21.74 -1.48
CA ILE A 26 5.20 21.47 -2.87
C ILE A 26 5.46 22.73 -3.68
N CYS A 27 6.56 22.76 -4.43
CA CYS A 27 6.82 23.81 -5.39
C CYS A 27 6.06 23.49 -6.69
N THR A 28 5.01 24.22 -7.00
CA THR A 28 4.37 24.12 -8.33
C THR A 28 5.14 24.99 -9.32
N PHE A 29 5.28 24.53 -10.56
CA PHE A 29 5.89 25.31 -11.63
C PHE A 29 5.02 26.57 -11.88
N GLY A 30 5.47 27.74 -11.42
CA GLY A 30 4.86 29.03 -11.76
C GLY A 30 4.48 29.99 -10.61
N GLY A 31 4.81 29.74 -9.33
CA GLY A 31 4.40 30.65 -8.26
C GLY A 31 5.35 30.71 -7.05
N ASN A 32 5.67 31.94 -6.62
CA ASN A 32 6.65 32.33 -5.60
C ASN A 32 6.27 32.04 -4.13
N GLU A 33 5.39 31.07 -3.83
CA GLU A 33 5.03 30.78 -2.43
C GLU A 33 5.12 29.30 -2.09
N ASN A 34 6.19 28.97 -1.34
CA ASN A 34 6.34 27.70 -0.66
C ASN A 34 5.37 27.63 0.53
N LYS A 35 4.15 27.12 0.31
CA LYS A 35 3.30 26.69 1.42
C LYS A 35 3.76 25.30 1.86
N GLY A 36 4.82 25.27 2.66
CA GLY A 36 5.23 24.08 3.38
C GLY A 36 4.12 23.65 4.34
N LYS A 37 3.63 22.42 4.21
CA LYS A 37 2.76 21.82 5.21
C LYS A 37 3.60 20.85 6.03
N THR A 38 3.46 20.94 7.35
CA THR A 38 4.07 19.98 8.28
C THR A 38 3.15 18.77 8.43
N TYR A 39 3.73 17.59 8.37
CA TYR A 39 3.04 16.32 8.50
C TYR A 39 3.71 15.49 9.59
N ASN A 40 2.90 14.73 10.32
CA ASN A 40 3.41 13.70 11.21
C ASN A 40 3.90 12.52 10.38
N VAL A 41 5.03 11.94 10.78
CA VAL A 41 5.47 10.64 10.33
C VAL A 41 5.26 9.66 11.48
N VAL A 42 4.58 8.56 11.18
CA VAL A 42 4.32 7.48 12.14
C VAL A 42 5.01 6.21 11.71
N LYS A 43 5.36 5.37 12.69
CA LYS A 43 5.87 4.02 12.42
C LYS A 43 4.73 3.02 12.53
N ILE A 44 4.50 2.23 11.49
CA ILE A 44 3.45 1.19 11.48
C ILE A 44 4.02 -0.17 11.07
N LYS A 45 3.44 -1.24 11.60
CA LYS A 45 3.77 -2.63 11.26
C LYS A 45 2.65 -3.22 10.41
N LEU A 46 2.98 -3.64 9.20
CA LEU A 46 2.06 -4.35 8.30
C LEU A 46 2.39 -5.84 8.33
N GLN A 47 1.40 -6.69 8.57
CA GLN A 47 1.59 -8.14 8.70
C GLN A 47 0.76 -8.90 7.66
N ASN A 48 1.26 -10.07 7.24
CA ASN A 48 0.47 -11.00 6.44
C ASN A 48 -0.68 -11.57 7.27
N ARG A 49 -1.86 -11.70 6.64
CA ARG A 49 -3.08 -12.18 7.29
C ARG A 49 -3.01 -13.67 7.67
N GLN A 50 -2.26 -14.46 6.91
CA GLN A 50 -2.10 -15.90 7.07
C GLN A 50 -0.84 -16.29 7.83
N ASP A 51 0.25 -15.52 7.70
CA ASP A 51 1.50 -15.73 8.44
C ASP A 51 1.96 -14.46 9.19
N PRO A 52 1.67 -14.34 10.49
CA PRO A 52 2.07 -13.18 11.29
C PRO A 52 3.58 -12.93 11.39
N ASN A 53 4.41 -13.92 11.05
CA ASN A 53 5.87 -13.77 11.00
C ASN A 53 6.34 -13.03 9.76
N LEU A 54 5.53 -13.00 8.70
CA LEU A 54 5.79 -12.18 7.52
C LEU A 54 5.25 -10.78 7.75
N PHE A 55 6.16 -9.84 8.02
CA PHE A 55 5.82 -8.45 8.28
C PHE A 55 6.89 -7.50 7.80
N ILE A 56 6.49 -6.23 7.69
CA ILE A 56 7.35 -5.10 7.42
C ILE A 56 7.00 -3.96 8.37
N GLU A 57 8.01 -3.24 8.85
CA GLU A 57 7.82 -1.98 9.55
C GLU A 57 8.11 -0.84 8.59
N ILE A 58 7.18 0.10 8.48
CA ILE A 58 7.31 1.23 7.57
C ILE A 58 7.15 2.55 8.33
N GLU A 59 7.71 3.60 7.76
CA GLU A 59 7.44 4.98 8.12
C GLU A 59 6.45 5.54 7.10
N ALA A 60 5.35 6.09 7.59
CA ALA A 60 4.28 6.61 6.75
C ALA A 60 3.88 8.02 7.18
N ILE A 61 3.65 8.88 6.19
CA ILE A 61 3.17 10.23 6.39
C ILE A 61 1.66 10.17 6.70
N GLU A 62 1.26 10.75 7.83
CA GLU A 62 -0.15 10.91 8.21
C GLU A 62 -0.83 11.90 7.26
N THR A 63 -1.95 11.50 6.66
CA THR A 63 -2.76 12.36 5.79
C THR A 63 -4.25 12.08 5.96
N ASP A 64 -5.08 13.11 5.83
CA ASP A 64 -6.54 12.98 5.94
C ASP A 64 -7.16 12.28 4.72
N ASN A 65 -6.46 12.30 3.58
CA ASN A 65 -6.88 11.64 2.36
C ASN A 65 -5.65 11.13 1.59
N ILE A 66 -5.69 9.88 1.15
CA ILE A 66 -4.65 9.26 0.32
C ILE A 66 -5.00 9.34 -1.17
N THR A 67 -6.27 9.11 -1.53
CA THR A 67 -6.73 9.04 -2.90
C THR A 67 -8.14 9.61 -3.05
N ALA A 68 -8.32 10.45 -4.06
CA ALA A 68 -9.63 10.96 -4.48
C ALA A 68 -10.39 9.98 -5.41
N SER A 69 -9.82 8.82 -5.73
CA SER A 69 -10.32 7.89 -6.75
C SER A 69 -10.40 6.45 -6.23
N HIS A 70 -11.46 5.75 -6.64
CA HIS A 70 -11.58 4.31 -6.40
C HIS A 70 -10.56 3.56 -7.27
N LEU A 71 -9.73 2.71 -6.65
CA LEU A 71 -8.89 1.81 -7.41
C LEU A 71 -9.74 0.70 -8.04
N PRO A 72 -9.40 0.27 -9.28
CA PRO A 72 -10.04 -0.89 -9.87
C PRO A 72 -9.66 -2.12 -9.04
N THR A 73 -10.66 -2.78 -8.46
CA THR A 73 -10.48 -4.12 -7.89
C THR A 73 -10.35 -5.12 -9.04
N PRO A 74 -9.47 -6.14 -8.94
CA PRO A 74 -9.44 -7.22 -9.90
C PRO A 74 -10.83 -7.84 -10.07
N PRO A 75 -11.21 -8.28 -11.28
CA PRO A 75 -12.49 -8.93 -11.48
C PRO A 75 -12.62 -10.13 -10.52
N GLU A 76 -13.81 -10.29 -9.96
CA GLU A 76 -14.15 -11.45 -9.14
C GLU A 76 -13.81 -12.73 -9.91
N ASN A 77 -13.19 -13.70 -9.23
CA ASN A 77 -12.86 -15.02 -9.76
C ASN A 77 -11.67 -15.09 -10.74
N ILE A 78 -10.63 -14.27 -10.57
CA ILE A 78 -9.41 -14.37 -11.40
C ILE A 78 -8.75 -15.76 -11.29
N ASP A 79 -8.87 -16.39 -10.13
CA ASP A 79 -8.46 -17.76 -9.82
C ASP A 79 -9.25 -18.82 -10.61
N LYS A 80 -10.56 -18.61 -10.83
CA LYS A 80 -11.37 -19.51 -11.67
C LYS A 80 -10.91 -19.45 -13.13
N LYS A 81 -10.56 -18.24 -13.60
CA LYS A 81 -10.12 -17.97 -14.97
C LYS A 81 -8.70 -18.51 -15.26
N PHE A 82 -7.79 -18.41 -14.29
CA PHE A 82 -6.40 -18.86 -14.44
C PHE A 82 -6.11 -20.01 -13.48
N ARG A 83 -6.04 -21.25 -14.01
CA ARG A 83 -5.79 -22.47 -13.21
C ARG A 83 -4.54 -22.39 -12.33
N HIS A 84 -3.51 -21.66 -12.78
CA HIS A 84 -2.27 -21.43 -12.03
C HIS A 84 -2.49 -20.75 -10.68
N LEU A 85 -3.59 -20.01 -10.52
CA LEU A 85 -3.90 -19.24 -9.31
C LEU A 85 -4.77 -20.02 -8.29
N ARG A 86 -5.28 -21.22 -8.64
CA ARG A 86 -6.30 -21.92 -7.81
C ARG A 86 -5.81 -22.40 -6.44
N ASN A 87 -4.49 -22.55 -6.26
CA ASN A 87 -3.89 -23.10 -5.05
C ASN A 87 -2.79 -22.19 -4.48
N ILE A 88 -2.86 -20.88 -4.76
CA ILE A 88 -1.91 -19.90 -4.22
C ILE A 88 -2.65 -18.85 -3.41
N GLN A 89 -1.97 -18.28 -2.41
CA GLN A 89 -2.49 -17.17 -1.64
C GLN A 89 -2.48 -15.91 -2.50
N LEU A 90 -3.65 -15.37 -2.83
CA LEU A 90 -3.78 -14.04 -3.42
C LEU A 90 -3.63 -12.96 -2.35
N ALA A 91 -3.04 -11.83 -2.71
CA ALA A 91 -2.90 -10.69 -1.82
C ALA A 91 -4.26 -9.99 -1.55
N ASP A 92 -5.17 -10.03 -2.53
CA ASP A 92 -6.50 -9.44 -2.42
C ASP A 92 -7.53 -10.43 -1.84
N CYS A 93 -8.43 -9.92 -1.00
CA CYS A 93 -9.59 -10.66 -0.52
C CYS A 93 -10.88 -10.04 -1.08
N TYR A 94 -11.69 -10.83 -1.78
CA TYR A 94 -12.97 -10.40 -2.36
C TYR A 94 -14.05 -10.06 -1.32
N GLU A 95 -13.87 -10.48 -0.08
CA GLU A 95 -14.88 -10.34 0.97
C GLU A 95 -14.95 -8.92 1.57
N PHE A 96 -13.96 -8.07 1.32
CA PHE A 96 -13.96 -6.69 1.79
C PHE A 96 -14.43 -5.75 0.69
N ASN A 97 -15.67 -5.26 0.83
CA ASN A 97 -16.25 -4.26 -0.06
C ASN A 97 -15.79 -2.83 0.24
N ASP A 98 -14.85 -2.69 1.18
CA ASP A 98 -14.27 -1.40 1.57
C ASP A 98 -13.15 -1.03 0.59
N LYS A 99 -13.43 -0.02 -0.23
CA LYS A 99 -12.57 0.40 -1.36
C LYS A 99 -11.67 1.57 -0.98
N GLU A 100 -11.72 2.02 0.27
CA GLU A 100 -10.88 3.11 0.74
C GLU A 100 -9.46 2.61 1.08
N ILE A 101 -8.46 3.23 0.48
CA ILE A 101 -7.06 2.93 0.78
C ILE A 101 -6.73 3.54 2.14
N SER A 102 -6.48 2.69 3.13
CA SER A 102 -6.04 3.13 4.46
C SER A 102 -4.53 3.36 4.57
N VAL A 103 -3.73 2.65 3.77
CA VAL A 103 -2.27 2.74 3.73
C VAL A 103 -1.82 2.64 2.27
N LEU A 104 -0.98 3.57 1.83
CA LEU A 104 -0.34 3.56 0.52
C LEU A 104 1.16 3.38 0.69
N LEU A 105 1.71 2.32 0.12
CA LEU A 105 3.15 2.09 0.11
C LEU A 105 3.79 2.83 -1.05
N GLY A 106 4.84 3.59 -0.76
CA GLY A 106 5.71 4.17 -1.76
C GLY A 106 6.68 3.13 -2.33
N GLY A 107 7.47 3.57 -3.32
CA GLY A 107 8.54 2.75 -3.89
C GLY A 107 9.74 2.54 -2.95
N ASP A 108 9.80 3.28 -1.85
CA ASP A 108 10.78 3.14 -0.76
C ASP A 108 10.79 1.75 -0.14
N TYR A 109 9.64 1.07 -0.10
CA TYR A 109 9.49 -0.27 0.46
C TYR A 109 9.33 -1.39 -0.60
N TYR A 110 9.47 -1.06 -1.88
CA TYR A 110 9.17 -2.00 -2.96
C TYR A 110 9.98 -3.30 -2.86
N TYR A 111 11.29 -3.18 -2.66
CA TYR A 111 12.19 -4.35 -2.63
C TYR A 111 12.09 -5.19 -1.35
N GLU A 112 11.49 -4.65 -0.30
CA GLU A 112 11.21 -5.39 0.94
C GLU A 112 9.89 -6.16 0.84
N VAL A 113 8.95 -5.64 0.05
CA VAL A 113 7.64 -6.23 -0.17
C VAL A 113 7.65 -7.28 -1.28
N VAL A 114 8.34 -7.01 -2.38
CA VAL A 114 8.33 -7.86 -3.59
C VAL A 114 9.44 -8.89 -3.53
N THR A 115 9.07 -10.17 -3.63
CA THR A 115 10.02 -11.30 -3.52
C THR A 115 10.87 -11.50 -4.78
N GLY A 116 10.48 -10.88 -5.90
CA GLY A 116 11.07 -11.11 -7.22
C GLY A 116 10.51 -12.33 -7.95
N ARG A 117 9.65 -13.16 -7.33
CA ARG A 117 8.99 -14.26 -8.06
C ARG A 117 7.88 -13.73 -8.95
N ILE A 118 7.87 -14.21 -10.19
CA ILE A 118 6.93 -13.82 -11.23
C ILE A 118 6.29 -15.08 -11.82
N MET A 119 4.98 -15.07 -11.94
CA MET A 119 4.20 -16.13 -12.59
C MET A 119 3.51 -15.58 -13.81
N ARG A 120 3.92 -16.03 -15.00
CA ARG A 120 3.28 -15.60 -16.26
C ARG A 120 1.97 -16.36 -16.47
N LEU A 121 0.85 -15.64 -16.40
CA LEU A 121 -0.49 -16.21 -16.59
C LEU A 121 -0.85 -16.31 -18.07
N ASN A 122 -0.41 -15.34 -18.88
CA ASN A 122 -0.49 -15.37 -20.35
C ASN A 122 0.53 -14.39 -20.98
N LYS A 123 0.44 -14.14 -22.29
CA LYS A 123 1.34 -13.22 -23.01
C LYS A 123 1.38 -11.81 -22.41
N ASN A 124 0.26 -11.32 -21.89
CA ASN A 124 0.06 -9.93 -21.47
C ASN A 124 -0.17 -9.77 -19.95
N LEU A 125 -0.20 -10.87 -19.19
CA LEU A 125 -0.52 -10.85 -17.77
C LEU A 125 0.47 -11.70 -16.97
N VAL A 126 1.02 -11.11 -15.92
CA VAL A 126 1.90 -11.74 -14.95
C VAL A 126 1.36 -11.47 -13.55
N ALA A 127 1.53 -12.43 -12.65
CA ALA A 127 1.35 -12.25 -11.22
C ALA A 127 2.73 -12.10 -10.56
N VAL A 128 2.78 -11.29 -9.52
CA VAL A 128 4.01 -11.01 -8.74
C VAL A 128 3.77 -11.41 -7.30
N GLU A 129 4.71 -12.16 -6.72
CA GLU A 129 4.62 -12.57 -5.33
C GLU A 129 5.17 -11.49 -4.40
N THR A 130 4.36 -11.12 -3.42
CA THR A 130 4.67 -10.15 -2.36
C THR A 130 4.63 -10.80 -0.99
N LEU A 131 5.04 -10.07 0.05
CA LEU A 131 4.88 -10.48 1.45
C LEU A 131 3.43 -10.86 1.84
N TRP A 132 2.41 -10.36 1.13
CA TRP A 132 1.00 -10.61 1.43
C TRP A 132 0.35 -11.67 0.54
N GLY A 133 1.09 -12.21 -0.43
CA GLY A 133 0.58 -13.13 -1.44
C GLY A 133 0.82 -12.64 -2.87
N TRP A 134 0.18 -13.31 -3.83
CA TRP A 134 0.29 -13.03 -5.25
C TRP A 134 -0.68 -11.91 -5.67
N SER A 135 -0.15 -10.90 -6.38
CA SER A 135 -0.88 -9.77 -6.96
C SER A 135 -0.79 -9.75 -8.48
#